data_AF-A0A9E1ZM29-F1
#
_entry.id   AF-A0A9E1ZM29-F1
#
_cell.length_a   1.000
_cell.length_b   1.000
_cell.length_c   1.000
_cell.angle_alpha   90.00
_cell.angle_beta   90.00
_cell.angle_gamma   90.00
#
_symmetry.space_group_name_H-M   'P 1'
#
loop_
_entity.id
_entity.type
_entity.pdbx_description
1 polymer ?
#
loop_
_entity_poly.entity_id
_entity_poly.type
_entity_poly.pdbx_seq_one_letter_code
_entity_poly.pdbx_strand_id
1 'polypeptide(L)'
;MSSPPAKGGLPEWAKGLLIGGAIGLVLLACLGGGYYFFYYQPLASAPQPTAIPTAISAPTPIPPPTAIVEILPSQTPTTAPIPTPTEPPAPTAEPQYCDAFSGIKMTVVYLDWKLGIPLELYIKMPGGVPGLEKEIPDASGEWSYRVEIGDYNSSDCNIIAGYRERLYCKITLPEEYESAMQPMSLYANKCETDVYLNQNAFLPEIKK
;
A
#
# COMPACT_ATOMS: atom_id res chain seq x y z
N MET A 1 -86.37 8.46 -8.63
CA MET A 1 -85.45 9.44 -8.01
C MET A 1 -84.03 8.93 -8.22
N SER A 2 -83.18 9.77 -8.82
CA SER A 2 -81.83 9.44 -9.31
C SER A 2 -80.85 9.24 -8.16
N SER A 3 -80.06 8.16 -8.19
CA SER A 3 -78.86 8.02 -7.35
C SER A 3 -77.77 9.00 -7.79
N PRO A 4 -76.98 9.60 -6.87
CA PRO A 4 -75.86 10.46 -7.23
C PRO A 4 -74.65 9.63 -7.71
N PRO A 5 -73.76 10.20 -8.55
CA PRO A 5 -72.63 9.48 -9.09
C PRO A 5 -71.55 9.28 -8.04
N ALA A 6 -71.03 8.06 -7.92
CA ALA A 6 -69.86 7.76 -7.10
C ALA A 6 -68.64 8.45 -7.74
N LYS A 7 -68.14 9.52 -7.10
CA LYS A 7 -66.82 10.08 -7.42
C LYS A 7 -65.77 9.06 -6.96
N GLY A 8 -65.29 8.25 -7.90
CA GLY A 8 -64.13 7.39 -7.73
C GLY A 8 -62.86 8.24 -7.57
N GLY A 9 -62.58 8.69 -6.35
CA GLY A 9 -61.31 9.28 -5.97
C GLY A 9 -60.32 8.19 -5.59
N LEU A 10 -59.08 8.31 -6.09
CA LEU A 10 -57.99 7.39 -5.74
C LEU A 10 -57.80 7.41 -4.20
N PRO A 11 -57.79 6.25 -3.52
CA PRO A 11 -57.66 6.17 -2.07
C PRO A 11 -56.38 6.85 -1.58
N GLU A 12 -56.45 7.54 -0.43
CA GLU A 12 -55.31 8.25 0.15
C GLU A 12 -54.09 7.33 0.39
N TRP A 13 -54.31 6.06 0.71
CA TRP A 13 -53.23 5.07 0.87
C TRP A 13 -52.47 4.82 -0.44
N ALA A 14 -53.15 4.88 -1.60
CA ALA A 14 -52.52 4.68 -2.91
C ALA A 14 -51.69 5.89 -3.33
N LYS A 15 -52.09 7.11 -2.92
CA LYS A 15 -51.27 8.32 -3.13
C LYS A 15 -49.98 8.28 -2.31
N GLY A 16 -50.05 7.84 -1.05
CA GLY A 16 -48.86 7.66 -0.21
C GLY A 16 -47.87 6.66 -0.78
N LEU A 17 -48.35 5.57 -1.37
CA LEU A 17 -47.51 4.53 -1.98
C LEU A 17 -46.84 5.00 -3.27
N LEU A 18 -47.53 5.80 -4.08
CA LEU A 18 -46.95 6.41 -5.29
C LEU A 18 -45.86 7.44 -4.95
N ILE A 19 -46.08 8.28 -3.94
CA ILE A 19 -45.11 9.29 -3.50
C ILE A 19 -43.89 8.60 -2.88
N GLY A 20 -44.09 7.63 -1.99
CA GLY A 20 -43.01 6.87 -1.36
C GLY A 20 -42.18 6.07 -2.38
N GLY A 21 -42.84 5.45 -3.37
CA GLY A 21 -42.17 4.73 -4.45
C GLY A 21 -41.32 5.63 -5.34
N ALA A 22 -41.82 6.82 -5.70
CA ALA A 22 -41.06 7.78 -6.48
C ALA A 22 -39.81 8.28 -5.74
N ILE A 23 -39.92 8.60 -4.44
CA ILE A 23 -38.80 9.04 -3.61
C ILE A 23 -37.76 7.91 -3.46
N GLY A 24 -38.22 6.68 -3.20
CA GLY A 24 -37.34 5.52 -3.08
C GLY A 24 -36.56 5.24 -4.37
N LEU A 25 -37.19 5.38 -5.54
CA LEU A 25 -36.56 5.15 -6.84
C LEU A 25 -35.52 6.24 -7.17
N VAL A 26 -35.78 7.49 -6.81
CA VAL A 26 -34.80 8.59 -6.96
C VAL A 26 -33.58 8.35 -6.07
N LEU A 27 -33.78 7.97 -4.81
CA LEU A 27 -32.67 7.67 -3.90
C LEU A 27 -31.85 6.47 -4.38
N LEU A 28 -32.50 5.41 -4.87
CA LEU A 28 -31.83 4.24 -5.42
C LEU A 28 -31.02 4.59 -6.69
N ALA A 29 -31.55 5.44 -7.57
CA ALA A 29 -30.85 5.90 -8.76
C ALA A 29 -29.65 6.80 -8.43
N CYS A 30 -29.78 7.69 -7.44
CA CYS A 30 -28.68 8.54 -6.98
C CYS A 30 -27.56 7.73 -6.33
N LEU A 31 -27.90 6.79 -5.45
CA LEU A 31 -26.91 5.93 -4.78
C LEU A 31 -26.27 4.92 -5.75
N GLY A 32 -27.06 4.29 -6.61
CA GLY A 32 -26.58 3.35 -7.62
C GLY A 32 -25.73 4.01 -8.71
N GLY A 33 -26.17 5.16 -9.23
CA GLY A 33 -25.43 5.94 -10.22
C GLY A 33 -24.13 6.53 -9.66
N GLY A 34 -24.17 7.05 -8.42
CA GLY A 34 -22.99 7.51 -7.71
C GLY A 34 -21.99 6.37 -7.48
N TYR A 35 -22.46 5.22 -6.97
CA TYR A 35 -21.61 4.04 -6.78
C TYR A 35 -20.96 3.61 -8.11
N TYR A 36 -21.71 3.53 -9.21
CA TYR A 36 -21.15 3.13 -10.49
C TYR A 36 -20.07 4.11 -11.01
N PHE A 37 -20.33 5.42 -10.91
CA PHE A 37 -19.41 6.44 -11.39
C PHE A 37 -18.11 6.51 -10.56
N PHE A 38 -18.21 6.45 -9.23
CA PHE A 38 -17.04 6.53 -8.35
C PHE A 38 -16.23 5.24 -8.28
N TYR A 39 -16.86 4.05 -8.41
CA TYR A 39 -16.16 2.77 -8.27
C TYR A 39 -15.66 2.16 -9.58
N TYR A 40 -16.39 2.32 -10.71
CA TYR A 40 -16.04 1.60 -11.96
C TYR A 40 -15.33 2.45 -13.03
N GLN A 41 -15.51 3.78 -13.09
CA GLN A 41 -14.79 4.62 -14.06
C GLN A 41 -13.26 4.65 -13.92
N PRO A 42 -12.63 4.60 -12.72
CA PRO A 42 -11.18 4.69 -12.64
C PRO A 42 -10.43 3.47 -13.22
N LEU A 43 -11.13 2.37 -13.52
CA LEU A 43 -10.53 1.15 -14.09
C LEU A 43 -10.36 1.22 -15.63
N ALA A 44 -11.08 2.11 -16.32
CA ALA A 44 -11.08 2.15 -17.79
C ALA A 44 -9.99 3.08 -18.40
N SER A 45 -9.33 3.90 -17.58
CA SER A 45 -8.38 4.93 -18.05
C SER A 45 -6.91 4.57 -17.83
N ALA A 46 -6.58 3.30 -17.56
CA ALA A 46 -5.19 2.88 -17.53
C ALA A 46 -4.59 3.01 -18.95
N PRO A 47 -3.58 3.87 -19.18
CA PRO A 47 -2.92 3.94 -20.47
C PRO A 47 -2.22 2.61 -20.76
N GLN A 48 -2.54 2.01 -21.90
CA GLN A 48 -1.89 0.79 -22.38
C GLN A 48 -0.38 1.03 -22.53
N PRO A 49 0.50 0.21 -21.92
CA PRO A 49 1.94 0.38 -22.03
C PRO A 49 2.38 0.31 -23.49
N THR A 50 2.94 1.41 -23.99
CA THR A 50 3.63 1.43 -25.28
C THR A 50 4.93 0.65 -25.10
N ALA A 51 5.04 -0.52 -25.75
CA ALA A 51 6.25 -1.32 -25.73
C ALA A 51 7.42 -0.51 -26.33
N ILE A 52 8.43 -0.20 -25.51
CA ILE A 52 9.71 0.34 -25.97
C ILE A 52 10.49 -0.83 -26.58
N PRO A 53 11.01 -0.72 -27.82
CA PRO A 53 11.79 -1.79 -28.42
C PRO A 53 13.12 -1.96 -27.66
N THR A 54 13.29 -3.14 -27.06
CA THR A 54 14.54 -3.60 -26.45
C THR A 54 15.60 -3.76 -27.53
N ALA A 55 16.64 -2.92 -27.50
CA ALA A 55 17.83 -3.13 -28.30
C ALA A 55 18.61 -4.33 -27.72
N ILE A 56 18.60 -5.45 -28.45
CA ILE A 56 19.42 -6.63 -28.14
C ILE A 56 20.85 -6.33 -28.59
N SER A 57 21.74 -6.04 -27.65
CA SER A 57 23.18 -6.07 -27.90
C SER A 57 23.65 -7.54 -27.97
N ALA A 58 24.23 -7.91 -29.11
CA ALA A 58 24.75 -9.24 -29.38
C ALA A 58 25.89 -9.64 -28.43
N PRO A 59 26.04 -10.93 -28.09
CA PRO A 59 27.16 -11.41 -27.29
C PRO A 59 28.46 -11.47 -28.10
N THR A 60 29.54 -10.96 -27.51
CA THR A 60 30.92 -11.06 -28.02
C THR A 60 31.37 -12.53 -28.07
N PRO A 61 31.95 -13.03 -29.18
CA PRO A 61 32.44 -14.40 -29.25
C PRO A 61 33.71 -14.60 -28.40
N ILE A 62 33.69 -15.63 -27.56
CA ILE A 62 34.83 -16.13 -26.77
C ILE A 62 35.72 -17.00 -27.68
N PRO A 63 37.06 -16.81 -27.71
CA PRO A 63 37.97 -17.65 -28.50
C PRO A 63 38.11 -19.07 -27.90
N PRO A 64 38.39 -20.11 -28.73
CA PRO A 64 38.41 -21.51 -28.31
C PRO A 64 39.63 -21.85 -27.44
N PRO A 65 39.51 -22.82 -26.50
CA PRO A 65 40.63 -23.24 -25.65
C PRO A 65 41.63 -24.11 -26.41
N THR A 66 42.91 -23.78 -26.25
CA THR A 66 44.06 -24.57 -26.71
C THR A 66 44.08 -25.93 -26.00
N ALA A 67 44.06 -27.01 -26.78
CA ALA A 67 44.20 -28.38 -26.29
C ALA A 67 45.61 -28.61 -25.70
N ILE A 68 45.67 -29.01 -24.43
CA ILE A 68 46.89 -29.55 -23.81
C ILE A 68 46.75 -31.06 -23.81
N VAL A 69 47.64 -31.72 -24.55
CA VAL A 69 47.85 -33.17 -24.54
C VAL A 69 48.62 -33.49 -23.26
N GLU A 70 48.02 -34.27 -22.36
CA GLU A 70 48.73 -34.83 -21.20
C GLU A 70 48.58 -36.35 -21.15
N ILE A 71 49.73 -36.98 -20.94
CA ILE A 71 50.09 -38.38 -21.11
C ILE A 71 49.78 -39.19 -19.83
N LEU A 72 49.16 -40.35 -20.00
CA LEU A 72 48.94 -41.39 -18.97
C LEU A 72 50.17 -42.33 -18.93
N PRO A 73 50.72 -42.73 -17.76
CA PRO A 73 50.28 -44.00 -17.16
C PRO A 73 50.35 -44.17 -15.61
N SER A 74 49.47 -45.06 -15.13
CA SER A 74 49.68 -46.09 -14.07
C SER A 74 49.36 -45.81 -12.57
N GLN A 75 48.28 -46.50 -12.12
CA GLN A 75 48.03 -47.24 -10.84
C GLN A 75 47.47 -46.53 -9.57
N THR A 76 46.15 -46.70 -9.37
CA THR A 76 45.33 -47.10 -8.18
C THR A 76 46.00 -47.11 -6.79
N PRO A 77 45.37 -46.59 -5.69
CA PRO A 77 44.05 -47.01 -5.20
C PRO A 77 42.98 -45.92 -5.04
N THR A 78 41.77 -46.28 -5.46
CA THR A 78 40.50 -45.57 -5.24
C THR A 78 40.19 -45.44 -3.75
N THR A 79 40.36 -44.25 -3.20
CA THR A 79 39.68 -43.85 -1.96
C THR A 79 38.27 -43.41 -2.35
N ALA A 80 37.25 -44.07 -1.78
CA ALA A 80 35.86 -43.69 -1.98
C ALA A 80 35.65 -42.20 -1.64
N PRO A 81 34.89 -41.42 -2.44
CA PRO A 81 34.62 -40.04 -2.11
C PRO A 81 33.76 -39.99 -0.84
N ILE A 82 34.28 -39.32 0.19
CA ILE A 82 33.50 -38.87 1.34
C ILE A 82 32.33 -38.03 0.77
N PRO A 83 31.07 -38.28 1.17
CA PRO A 83 29.97 -37.40 0.77
C PRO A 83 30.28 -36.01 1.31
N THR A 84 30.48 -35.06 0.39
CA THR A 84 30.56 -33.63 0.71
C THR A 84 29.33 -33.28 1.55
N PRO A 85 29.48 -32.64 2.72
CA PRO A 85 28.35 -32.12 3.46
C PRO A 85 27.54 -31.23 2.54
N THR A 86 26.28 -31.59 2.29
CA THR A 86 25.32 -30.71 1.63
C THR A 86 25.12 -29.54 2.56
N GLU A 87 25.79 -28.42 2.27
CA GLU A 87 25.53 -27.16 2.94
C GLU A 87 24.04 -26.84 2.75
N PRO A 88 23.29 -26.56 3.84
CA PRO A 88 21.93 -26.07 3.71
C PRO A 88 21.94 -24.87 2.76
N PRO A 89 20.95 -24.74 1.85
CA PRO A 89 20.90 -23.58 0.98
C PRO A 89 20.99 -22.32 1.85
N ALA A 90 21.97 -21.48 1.53
CA ALA A 90 22.11 -20.18 2.17
C ALA A 90 20.75 -19.48 2.12
N PRO A 91 20.28 -18.87 3.23
CA PRO A 91 19.05 -18.10 3.20
C PRO A 91 19.17 -17.09 2.07
N THR A 92 18.26 -17.20 1.10
CA THR A 92 18.17 -16.23 0.02
C THR A 92 17.86 -14.90 0.70
N ALA A 93 18.84 -14.00 0.77
CA ALA A 93 18.63 -12.67 1.31
C ALA A 93 17.44 -12.06 0.56
N GLU A 94 16.38 -11.75 1.29
CA GLU A 94 15.20 -11.12 0.69
C GLU A 94 15.66 -9.80 0.05
N PRO A 95 15.29 -9.51 -1.21
CA PRO A 95 15.73 -8.27 -1.84
C PRO A 95 15.22 -7.10 -0.99
N GLN A 96 16.11 -6.18 -0.62
CA GLN A 96 15.72 -4.96 0.07
C GLN A 96 15.28 -3.91 -0.94
N TYR A 97 14.10 -3.34 -0.70
CA TYR A 97 13.47 -2.38 -1.62
C TYR A 97 13.56 -0.94 -1.11
N CYS A 98 14.41 -0.68 -0.12
CA CYS A 98 14.45 0.59 0.63
C CYS A 98 14.99 1.76 -0.17
N ASP A 99 15.71 1.50 -1.26
CA ASP A 99 16.14 2.51 -2.22
C ASP A 99 14.95 3.28 -2.81
N ALA A 100 13.75 2.68 -2.84
CA ALA A 100 12.52 3.34 -3.27
C ALA A 100 12.17 4.60 -2.46
N PHE A 101 12.69 4.71 -1.23
CA PHE A 101 12.48 5.85 -0.33
C PHE A 101 13.61 6.89 -0.41
N SER A 102 14.71 6.58 -1.09
CA SER A 102 15.85 7.49 -1.22
C SER A 102 15.44 8.78 -1.94
N GLY A 103 15.77 9.92 -1.34
CA GLY A 103 15.46 11.24 -1.88
C GLY A 103 13.99 11.69 -1.74
N ILE A 104 13.10 10.87 -1.15
CA ILE A 104 11.73 11.30 -0.86
C ILE A 104 11.76 12.28 0.32
N LYS A 105 11.30 13.52 0.08
CA LYS A 105 11.13 14.52 1.14
C LYS A 105 9.84 14.29 1.90
N MET A 106 9.89 13.40 2.88
CA MET A 106 8.72 13.09 3.70
C MET A 106 8.35 14.24 4.63
N THR A 107 7.05 14.50 4.79
CA THR A 107 6.54 15.51 5.73
C THR A 107 5.42 14.93 6.56
N VAL A 108 5.53 15.04 7.88
CA VAL A 108 4.51 14.57 8.82
C VAL A 108 3.49 15.69 9.06
N VAL A 109 2.21 15.32 9.05
CA VAL A 109 1.11 16.22 9.42
C VAL A 109 0.22 15.52 10.43
N TYR A 110 0.10 16.12 11.61
CA TYR A 110 -0.82 15.67 12.64
C TYR A 110 -2.22 16.24 12.40
N LEU A 111 -3.25 15.43 12.65
CA LEU A 111 -4.63 15.90 12.74
C LEU A 111 -4.96 16.29 14.17
N ASP A 112 -6.15 16.84 14.39
CA ASP A 112 -6.61 17.27 15.71
C ASP A 112 -6.62 16.09 16.69
N TRP A 113 -5.82 16.20 17.75
CA TRP A 113 -5.74 15.19 18.80
C TRP A 113 -6.77 15.48 19.89
N LYS A 114 -7.45 14.43 20.37
CA LYS A 114 -8.43 14.50 21.46
C LYS A 114 -8.14 13.43 22.50
N LEU A 115 -8.39 13.75 23.77
CA LEU A 115 -8.12 12.85 24.88
C LEU A 115 -8.91 11.53 24.73
N GLY A 116 -8.24 10.40 24.92
CA GLY A 116 -8.84 9.08 24.80
C GLY A 116 -9.14 8.63 23.35
N ILE A 117 -8.79 9.44 22.35
CA ILE A 117 -8.88 9.08 20.93
C ILE A 117 -7.45 8.93 20.37
N PRO A 118 -7.17 7.90 19.55
CA PRO A 118 -5.89 7.77 18.87
C PRO A 118 -5.54 9.04 18.08
N LEU A 119 -4.30 9.48 18.18
CA LEU A 119 -3.75 10.52 17.33
C LEU A 119 -3.74 10.00 15.88
N GLU A 120 -4.44 10.72 15.01
CA GLU A 120 -4.38 10.49 13.57
C GLU A 120 -3.33 11.42 12.95
N LEU A 121 -2.48 10.86 12.09
CA LEU A 121 -1.48 11.61 11.35
C LEU A 121 -1.37 11.06 9.94
N TYR A 122 -0.81 11.87 9.05
CA TYR A 122 -0.39 11.35 7.75
C TYR A 122 1.00 11.83 7.38
N ILE A 123 1.72 10.95 6.69
CA ILE A 123 3.05 11.22 6.15
C ILE A 123 2.88 11.47 4.66
N LYS A 124 3.25 12.68 4.21
CA LYS A 124 3.31 13.03 2.80
C LYS A 124 4.55 12.41 2.17
N MET A 125 4.38 11.67 1.08
CA MET A 125 5.45 11.07 0.29
C MET A 125 5.29 11.49 -1.17
N PRO A 126 5.94 12.60 -1.60
CA PRO A 126 5.87 13.06 -2.97
C PRO A 126 6.28 11.96 -3.96
N GLY A 127 5.50 11.76 -5.01
CA GLY A 127 5.69 10.67 -5.97
C GLY A 127 4.96 9.36 -5.61
N GLY A 128 4.16 9.36 -4.54
CA GLY A 128 3.33 8.24 -4.12
C GLY A 128 3.99 7.38 -3.04
N VAL A 129 3.17 6.75 -2.20
CA VAL A 129 3.66 5.82 -1.17
C VAL A 129 4.22 4.58 -1.87
N PRO A 130 5.53 4.26 -1.71
CA PRO A 130 6.11 3.06 -2.32
C PRO A 130 5.31 1.79 -1.92
N GLY A 131 5.20 0.80 -2.79
CA GLY A 131 4.48 -0.45 -2.48
C GLY A 131 2.95 -0.39 -2.37
N LEU A 132 2.36 0.78 -2.08
CA LEU A 132 0.90 0.98 -2.02
C LEU A 132 0.34 1.77 -3.19
N GLU A 133 1.00 2.84 -3.60
CA GLU A 133 0.60 3.69 -4.73
C GLU A 133 1.62 3.67 -5.87
N LYS A 134 2.90 3.55 -5.51
CA LYS A 134 4.02 3.49 -6.43
C LYS A 134 4.55 2.06 -6.45
N GLU A 135 4.39 1.40 -7.59
CA GLU A 135 4.94 0.06 -7.80
C GLU A 135 6.47 0.08 -7.69
N ILE A 136 7.02 -0.94 -7.04
CA ILE A 136 8.45 -1.17 -6.96
C ILE A 136 8.75 -2.40 -7.82
N PRO A 137 9.65 -2.29 -8.82
CA PRO A 137 10.04 -3.44 -9.64
C PRO A 137 10.51 -4.61 -8.80
N ASP A 138 10.10 -5.82 -9.18
CA ASP A 138 10.49 -7.09 -8.56
C ASP A 138 10.02 -7.27 -7.09
N ALA A 139 9.36 -6.27 -6.50
CA ALA A 139 8.74 -6.41 -5.19
C ALA A 139 7.50 -7.29 -5.25
N SER A 140 7.51 -8.38 -4.49
CA SER A 140 6.37 -9.27 -4.31
C SER A 140 5.89 -9.29 -2.86
N GLY A 141 4.60 -9.56 -2.68
CA GLY A 141 3.93 -9.57 -1.38
C GLY A 141 3.32 -8.23 -0.98
N GLU A 142 2.64 -8.23 0.16
CA GLU A 142 1.93 -7.06 0.67
C GLU A 142 2.89 -6.11 1.39
N TRP A 143 2.70 -4.82 1.15
CA TRP A 143 3.42 -3.75 1.83
C TRP A 143 2.64 -3.28 3.04
N SER A 144 3.31 -3.24 4.18
CA SER A 144 2.73 -2.74 5.44
C SER A 144 3.66 -1.74 6.09
N TYR A 145 3.06 -0.72 6.69
CA TYR A 145 3.76 0.39 7.30
C TYR A 145 3.41 0.51 8.77
N ARG A 146 4.37 0.95 9.57
CA ARG A 146 4.17 1.24 10.98
C ARG A 146 4.93 2.50 11.36
N VAL A 147 4.25 3.41 12.05
CA VAL A 147 4.87 4.57 12.67
C VAL A 147 5.14 4.27 14.13
N GLU A 148 6.33 4.62 14.58
CA GLU A 148 6.73 4.59 15.99
C GLU A 148 6.90 6.02 16.48
N ILE A 149 6.38 6.33 17.68
CA ILE A 149 6.58 7.61 18.37
C ILE A 149 6.89 7.31 19.82
N GLY A 150 8.12 7.64 20.26
CA GLY A 150 8.62 7.18 21.56
C GLY A 150 8.55 5.66 21.65
N ASP A 151 7.85 5.13 22.65
CA ASP A 151 7.69 3.68 22.86
C ASP A 151 6.42 3.10 22.23
N TYR A 152 5.64 3.92 21.50
CA TYR A 152 4.32 3.56 21.01
C TYR A 152 4.32 3.30 19.51
N ASN A 153 3.57 2.28 19.11
CA ASN A 153 3.43 1.86 17.72
C ASN A 153 2.03 2.18 17.19
N SER A 154 1.96 2.55 15.92
CA SER A 154 0.69 2.72 15.22
C SER A 154 -0.04 1.38 15.05
N SER A 155 -1.36 1.42 15.13
CA SER A 155 -2.22 0.25 14.97
C SER A 155 -2.28 -0.28 13.53
N ASP A 156 -2.20 0.58 12.51
CA ASP A 156 -1.92 0.27 11.10
C ASP A 156 -1.81 1.59 10.30
N CYS A 157 -1.09 1.56 9.18
CA CYS A 157 -0.89 2.70 8.28
C CYS A 157 -1.35 2.38 6.85
N ASN A 158 -2.28 3.17 6.31
CA ASN A 158 -2.94 2.90 5.04
C ASN A 158 -3.09 4.14 4.15
N ILE A 159 -3.31 3.92 2.86
CA ILE A 159 -3.69 4.98 1.92
C ILE A 159 -5.23 5.16 1.93
N ILE A 160 -5.69 6.40 1.76
CA ILE A 160 -7.12 6.70 1.62
C ILE A 160 -7.39 7.11 0.18
N ALA A 161 -8.36 6.45 -0.47
CA ALA A 161 -8.71 6.71 -1.86
C ALA A 161 -9.03 8.21 -2.07
N GLY A 162 -8.45 8.79 -3.13
CA GLY A 162 -8.58 10.21 -3.46
C GLY A 162 -7.53 11.13 -2.81
N TYR A 163 -6.76 10.64 -1.84
CA TYR A 163 -5.71 11.39 -1.17
C TYR A 163 -4.33 10.79 -1.47
N ARG A 164 -3.89 10.97 -2.72
CA ARG A 164 -2.58 10.46 -3.16
C ARG A 164 -1.43 11.03 -2.34
N GLU A 165 -0.33 10.30 -2.30
CA GLU A 165 0.93 10.70 -1.66
C GLU A 165 0.82 10.83 -0.14
N ARG A 166 -0.18 10.19 0.48
CA ARG A 166 -0.43 10.29 1.92
C ARG A 166 -0.64 8.92 2.55
N LEU A 167 0.26 8.56 3.45
CA LEU A 167 0.12 7.41 4.32
C LEU A 167 -0.50 7.84 5.63
N TYR A 168 -1.73 7.41 5.90
CA TYR A 168 -2.49 7.74 7.12
C TYR A 168 -2.26 6.68 8.19
N CYS A 169 -1.90 7.10 9.40
CA CYS A 169 -1.61 6.23 10.53
C CYS A 169 -2.42 6.65 11.75
N LYS A 170 -2.74 5.69 12.60
CA LYS A 170 -3.40 5.93 13.89
C LYS A 170 -2.57 5.36 15.03
N ILE A 171 -2.28 6.18 16.03
CA ILE A 171 -1.45 5.80 17.17
C ILE A 171 -2.11 6.24 18.48
N THR A 172 -2.21 5.33 19.43
CA THR A 172 -2.70 5.65 20.77
C THR A 172 -1.52 6.09 21.61
N LEU A 173 -1.53 7.36 22.03
CA LEU A 173 -0.50 7.97 22.86
C LEU A 173 -1.09 8.36 24.23
N PRO A 174 -0.29 8.33 25.29
CA PRO A 174 -0.71 8.81 26.61
C PRO A 174 -0.76 10.35 26.65
N GLU A 175 -1.43 10.93 27.63
CA GLU A 175 -1.58 12.39 27.73
C GLU A 175 -0.25 13.11 27.99
N GLU A 176 0.71 12.43 28.62
CA GLU A 176 2.04 13.00 28.87
C GLU A 176 2.82 13.36 27.59
N TYR A 177 2.39 12.85 26.44
CA TYR A 177 2.98 13.15 25.13
C TYR A 177 2.43 14.45 24.51
N GLU A 178 1.44 15.09 25.13
CA GLU A 178 0.92 16.39 24.71
C GLU A 178 2.03 17.45 24.68
N SER A 179 2.19 18.13 23.54
CA SER A 179 3.20 19.18 23.35
C SER A 179 4.64 18.74 23.67
N ALA A 180 4.90 17.42 23.66
CA ALA A 180 6.21 16.86 23.92
C ALA A 180 6.99 16.67 22.62
N MET A 181 8.32 16.71 22.73
CA MET A 181 9.21 16.25 21.68
C MET A 181 9.48 14.77 21.87
N GLN A 182 9.22 13.98 20.82
CA GLN A 182 9.47 12.55 20.83
C GLN A 182 10.21 12.13 19.56
N PRO A 183 11.06 11.10 19.63
CA PRO A 183 11.57 10.47 18.42
C PRO A 183 10.39 9.84 17.67
N MET A 184 10.39 9.98 16.36
CA MET A 184 9.42 9.38 15.46
C MET A 184 10.15 8.67 14.32
N SER A 185 9.71 7.46 13.98
CA SER A 185 10.21 6.74 12.81
C SER A 185 9.07 6.12 11.99
N LEU A 186 9.38 5.81 10.72
CA LEU A 186 8.51 5.02 9.86
C LEU A 186 9.23 3.75 9.45
N TYR A 187 8.62 2.62 9.75
CA TYR A 187 9.03 1.30 9.35
C TYR A 187 8.20 0.81 8.16
N ALA A 188 8.85 0.12 7.22
CA ALA A 188 8.22 -0.63 6.15
C ALA A 188 8.67 -2.09 6.23
N ASN A 189 7.74 -3.05 6.16
CA ASN A 189 8.03 -4.49 6.35
C ASN A 189 9.06 -5.08 5.37
N LYS A 190 9.24 -4.44 4.22
CA LYS A 190 10.21 -4.84 3.19
C LYS A 190 11.57 -4.16 3.34
N CYS A 191 11.80 -3.54 4.50
CA CYS A 191 13.04 -2.88 4.88
C CYS A 191 13.58 -3.41 6.20
N GLU A 192 14.91 -3.53 6.28
CA GLU A 192 15.60 -3.88 7.53
C GLU A 192 15.64 -2.72 8.52
N THR A 193 15.65 -1.48 8.01
CA THR A 193 15.74 -0.27 8.81
C THR A 193 14.56 0.66 8.57
N ASP A 194 14.37 1.62 9.48
CA ASP A 194 13.37 2.67 9.32
C ASP A 194 13.67 3.52 8.08
N VAL A 195 12.64 3.71 7.25
CA VAL A 195 12.72 4.47 6.00
C VAL A 195 12.60 5.98 6.23
N TYR A 196 12.26 6.38 7.45
CA TYR A 196 12.21 7.76 7.90
C TYR A 196 12.50 7.85 9.39
N LEU A 197 13.25 8.86 9.79
CA LEU A 197 13.56 9.16 11.18
C LEU A 197 13.47 10.67 11.43
N ASN A 198 12.79 11.06 12.50
CA ASN A 198 12.77 12.40 13.05
C ASN A 198 13.01 12.31 14.56
N GLN A 199 14.18 12.75 15.02
CA GLN A 199 14.55 12.66 16.44
C GLN A 199 13.75 13.60 17.34
N ASN A 200 13.18 14.68 16.79
CA ASN A 200 12.54 15.75 17.55
C ASN A 200 11.17 16.09 16.96
N ALA A 201 10.28 15.10 16.87
CA ALA A 201 8.93 15.30 16.41
C ALA A 201 8.10 15.99 17.52
N PHE A 202 7.64 17.22 17.25
CA PHE A 202 6.79 17.96 18.18
C PHE A 202 5.33 17.53 18.02
N LEU A 203 4.75 16.96 19.08
CA LEU A 203 3.38 16.47 19.08
C LEU A 203 2.38 17.60 19.34
N PRO A 204 1.15 17.51 18.78
CA PRO A 204 0.15 18.56 18.94
C PRO A 204 -0.39 18.63 20.37
N GLU A 205 -1.03 19.75 20.68
CA GLU A 205 -1.88 19.90 21.88
C GLU A 205 -3.15 19.06 21.75
N ILE A 206 -3.65 18.57 22.89
CA ILE A 206 -4.93 17.88 22.99
C ILE A 206 -6.03 18.93 22.97
N LYS A 207 -6.91 18.84 21.96
CA LYS A 207 -8.11 19.68 21.87
C LYS A 207 -9.15 19.18 22.87
N LYS A 208 -9.58 20.12 23.73
CA LYS A 208 -10.64 19.93 24.74
C LYS A 208 -12.04 19.99 24.10
#